data_AF-A0A699WAE1-F1
#
_entry.id   AF-A0A699WAE1-F1
#
_cell.length_a   1.000
_cell.length_b   1.000
_cell.length_c   1.000
_cell.angle_alpha   90.00
_cell.angle_beta   90.00
_cell.angle_gamma   90.00
#
_symmetry.space_group_name_H-M   'P 1'
#
loop_
_entity.id
_entity.type
_entity.pdbx_description
1 polymer ?
#
loop_
_entity_poly.entity_id
_entity_poly.type
_entity_poly.pdbx_seq_one_letter_code
_entity_poly.pdbx_strand_id
1 'polypeptide(L)'
;MNVEMQSMKDNEVWDLVDLPPDGKTVGSKWIFKKKTDMYGDVHTYKPRLVTKGFTQTYGVDYEETFSPVADIRAIRILIAITAFYD
;
A
#
# COMPACT_ATOMS: atom_id res chain seq x y z
N MET A 1 14.13 -2.27 8.44
CA MET A 1 13.38 -3.48 8.02
C MET A 1 12.63 -4.08 9.21
N ASN A 2 13.32 -4.44 10.29
CA ASN A 2 12.70 -5.04 11.48
C ASN A 2 11.60 -4.17 12.11
N VAL A 3 11.81 -2.86 12.20
CA VAL A 3 10.80 -1.94 12.76
C VAL A 3 9.52 -1.90 11.92
N GLU A 4 9.64 -1.91 10.58
CA GLU A 4 8.45 -1.93 9.71
C GLU A 4 7.77 -3.30 9.75
N MET A 5 8.53 -4.39 9.73
CA MET A 5 7.96 -5.74 9.86
C MET A 5 7.21 -5.90 11.18
N GLN A 6 7.74 -5.33 12.27
CA GLN A 6 7.06 -5.33 13.56
C GLN A 6 5.79 -4.48 13.49
N SER A 7 5.86 -3.25 12.95
CA SER A 7 4.68 -2.40 12.74
C SER A 7 3.60 -3.09 11.90
N MET A 8 3.95 -3.82 10.84
CA MET A 8 2.98 -4.55 10.02
C MET A 8 2.34 -5.72 10.78
N LYS A 9 3.08 -6.37 11.69
CA LYS A 9 2.53 -7.39 12.59
C LYS A 9 1.59 -6.76 13.63
N ASP A 10 2.02 -5.67 14.25
CA ASP A 10 1.25 -4.97 15.29
C ASP A 10 -0.07 -4.39 14.75
N ASN A 11 -0.09 -4.00 13.47
CA ASN A 11 -1.28 -3.50 12.77
C ASN A 11 -2.05 -4.60 12.02
N GLU A 12 -1.68 -5.88 12.17
CA GLU A 12 -2.37 -7.03 11.57
C GLU A 12 -2.63 -6.86 10.05
N VAL A 13 -1.64 -6.32 9.32
CA VAL A 13 -1.81 -5.92 7.92
C VAL A 13 -1.82 -7.13 6.97
N TRP A 14 -1.30 -8.28 7.41
CA TRP A 14 -1.16 -9.49 6.60
C TRP A 14 -1.11 -10.74 7.49
N ASP A 15 -1.58 -11.85 6.93
CA ASP A 15 -1.45 -13.19 7.52
C ASP A 15 -0.42 -14.01 6.76
N LEU A 16 0.41 -14.76 7.50
CA LEU A 16 1.28 -15.76 6.88
C LEU A 16 0.46 -17.03 6.63
N VAL A 17 0.32 -17.40 5.36
CA VAL A 17 -0.37 -18.63 4.96
C VAL A 17 0.57 -19.56 4.21
N ASP A 18 0.37 -20.86 4.35
CA ASP A 18 1.06 -21.84 3.53
C ASP A 18 0.66 -21.70 2.07
N LEU A 19 1.63 -21.91 1.17
CA LEU A 19 1.35 -21.89 -0.26
C LEU A 19 0.43 -23.07 -0.61
N PRO A 20 -0.73 -22.84 -1.25
CA PRO A 20 -1.59 -23.93 -1.67
C PRO A 20 -0.87 -24.85 -2.68
N PRO A 21 -1.29 -26.12 -2.81
CA PRO A 21 -0.56 -27.16 -3.55
C PRO A 21 -0.21 -26.83 -5.01
N ASP A 22 -1.00 -25.97 -5.65
CA ASP A 22 -0.80 -25.51 -7.04
C ASP A 22 -0.58 -23.99 -7.14
N GLY A 23 -0.37 -23.32 -6.01
CA GLY A 23 -0.16 -21.88 -5.92
C GLY A 23 1.20 -21.46 -6.47
N LYS A 24 1.24 -20.30 -7.13
CA LYS A 24 2.50 -19.63 -7.48
C LYS A 24 2.71 -18.45 -6.56
N THR A 25 3.94 -18.28 -6.08
CA THR A 25 4.28 -17.09 -5.31
C THR A 25 4.52 -15.90 -6.24
N VAL A 26 3.97 -14.75 -5.86
CA VAL A 26 4.32 -13.48 -6.49
C VAL A 26 5.59 -12.96 -5.84
N GLY A 27 6.65 -12.80 -6.63
CA GLY A 27 7.90 -12.25 -6.11
C GLY A 27 7.70 -10.84 -5.55
N SER A 28 8.23 -10.57 -4.37
CA SER A 28 8.20 -9.24 -3.75
C SER A 28 9.59 -8.63 -3.61
N LYS A 29 9.68 -7.30 -3.54
CA LYS A 29 10.92 -6.57 -3.30
C LYS A 29 10.69 -5.45 -2.29
N TRP A 30 11.68 -5.27 -1.41
CA TRP A 30 11.74 -4.10 -0.54
C TRP A 30 12.28 -2.89 -1.31
N ILE A 31 11.56 -1.78 -1.23
CA ILE A 31 11.96 -0.48 -1.75
C ILE A 31 12.05 0.49 -0.58
N PHE A 32 13.13 1.25 -0.50
CA PHE A 32 13.32 2.28 0.51
C PHE A 32 13.14 3.65 -0.13
N LYS A 33 12.14 4.41 0.32
CA LYS A 33 11.95 5.79 -0.11
C LYS A 33 12.59 6.72 0.91
N LYS A 34 13.56 7.52 0.47
CA LYS A 34 14.11 8.62 1.27
C LYS A 34 13.02 9.67 1.50
N LYS A 35 12.70 9.96 2.75
CA LYS A 35 11.91 11.11 3.16
C LYS A 35 12.87 12.18 3.66
N THR A 36 12.83 13.33 3.01
CA THR A 36 13.55 14.52 3.44
C THR A 36 12.62 15.44 4.23
N ASP A 37 13.20 16.23 5.11
CA ASP A 37 12.49 17.34 5.74
C ASP A 37 12.38 18.55 4.80
N MET A 38 11.89 19.68 5.34
CA MET A 38 11.75 20.94 4.60
C MET A 38 13.09 21.58 4.21
N TYR A 39 14.19 21.17 4.83
CA TYR A 39 15.54 21.66 4.56
C TYR A 39 16.31 20.77 3.59
N GLY A 40 15.73 19.62 3.21
CA GLY A 40 16.32 18.65 2.28
C GLY A 40 17.15 17.56 2.96
N ASP A 41 17.24 17.59 4.29
CA ASP A 41 17.99 16.63 5.07
C ASP A 41 17.25 15.31 5.20
N VAL A 42 18.01 14.21 5.30
CA VAL A 42 17.43 12.86 5.33
C VAL A 42 16.83 12.60 6.71
N HIS A 43 15.51 12.76 6.82
CA HIS A 43 14.82 12.47 8.07
C HIS A 43 14.59 10.97 8.27
N THR A 44 14.15 10.24 7.24
CA THR A 44 13.79 8.82 7.37
C THR A 44 13.85 8.08 6.05
N TYR A 45 14.35 6.83 6.04
CA TYR A 45 14.14 5.90 4.94
C TYR A 45 12.88 5.08 5.20
N LYS A 46 11.79 5.40 4.52
CA LYS A 46 10.53 4.66 4.66
C LYS A 46 10.58 3.39 3.80
N PRO A 47 10.65 2.19 4.40
CA PRO A 47 10.58 0.94 3.65
C PRO A 47 9.17 0.74 3.09
N ARG A 48 9.09 0.02 1.97
CA ARG A 48 7.85 -0.42 1.33
C ARG A 48 8.09 -1.82 0.78
N LEU A 49 7.23 -2.77 1.14
CA LEU A 49 7.18 -4.07 0.47
C LEU A 49 6.31 -3.93 -0.78
N VAL A 50 6.86 -4.23 -1.95
CA VAL A 50 6.16 -4.08 -3.22
C VAL A 50 6.19 -5.40 -3.97
N THR A 51 5.04 -5.83 -4.45
CA THR A 51 4.92 -7.02 -5.30
C THR A 51 5.49 -6.71 -6.69
N LYS A 52 6.03 -7.73 -7.36
CA LYS A 52 6.33 -7.64 -8.80
C LYS A 52 5.01 -7.77 -9.58
N GLY A 53 4.23 -6.68 -9.61
CA GLY A 53 2.88 -6.68 -10.20
C GLY A 53 2.83 -7.16 -11.66
N PHE A 54 3.91 -7.02 -12.44
CA PHE A 54 3.98 -7.52 -13.81
C PHE A 54 3.94 -9.06 -13.93
N THR A 55 4.11 -9.78 -12.82
CA THR A 55 3.94 -11.24 -12.76
C THR A 55 2.55 -11.64 -12.25
N GLN A 56 1.68 -10.69 -11.92
CA GLN A 56 0.34 -10.97 -11.40
C GLN A 56 -0.68 -11.11 -12.53
N THR A 57 -1.60 -12.06 -12.38
CA THR A 57 -2.72 -12.31 -13.28
C THR A 57 -4.03 -11.95 -12.60
N TYR A 58 -4.84 -11.09 -13.23
CA TYR A 58 -6.18 -10.74 -12.74
C TYR A 58 -7.07 -12.00 -12.64
N GLY A 59 -7.80 -12.12 -11.54
CA GLY A 59 -8.65 -13.29 -11.25
C GLY A 59 -7.90 -14.54 -10.80
N VAL A 60 -6.57 -14.47 -10.68
CA VAL A 60 -5.74 -15.54 -10.09
C VAL A 60 -4.98 -15.02 -8.88
N ASP A 61 -4.19 -13.95 -9.06
CA ASP A 61 -3.34 -13.38 -8.01
C ASP A 61 -3.99 -12.17 -7.29
N TYR A 62 -4.97 -11.54 -7.92
CA TYR A 62 -5.73 -10.42 -7.36
C TYR A 62 -7.10 -10.28 -8.04
N GLU A 63 -8.09 -9.80 -7.29
CA GLU A 63 -9.45 -9.56 -7.78
C GLU A 63 -9.76 -8.07 -7.98
N GLU A 64 -9.06 -7.18 -7.26
CA GLU A 64 -9.28 -5.73 -7.33
C GLU A 64 -7.95 -4.98 -7.26
N THR A 65 -7.90 -3.83 -7.94
CA THR A 65 -6.74 -2.92 -7.87
C THR A 65 -7.10 -1.70 -7.02
N PHE A 66 -6.41 -1.53 -5.90
CA PHE A 66 -6.51 -0.30 -5.11
C PHE A 66 -5.56 0.75 -5.66
N SER A 67 -6.11 1.81 -6.23
CA SER A 67 -5.35 3.01 -6.59
C SER A 67 -5.61 4.09 -5.54
N PRO A 68 -4.60 4.57 -4.79
CA PRO A 68 -4.76 5.62 -3.79
C PRO A 68 -4.86 7.02 -4.44
N VAL A 69 -5.49 7.11 -5.60
CA VAL A 69 -5.74 8.39 -6.26
C VAL A 69 -7.09 8.87 -5.78
N ALA A 70 -7.08 9.94 -4.99
CA ALA A 70 -8.32 10.56 -4.55
C ALA A 70 -9.03 11.19 -5.77
N ASP A 71 -10.29 10.81 -6.02
CA ASP A 71 -11.10 11.45 -7.05
C ASP A 71 -11.52 12.84 -6.54
N ILE A 72 -10.96 13.88 -7.17
CA ILE A 72 -11.27 15.28 -6.85
C ILE A 72 -12.77 15.58 -6.94
N ARG A 73 -13.52 14.85 -7.79
CA ARG A 73 -14.98 14.99 -7.89
C ARG A 73 -15.67 14.45 -6.65
N ALA A 74 -15.27 13.28 -6.17
CA ALA A 74 -15.79 12.70 -4.94
C ALA A 74 -15.54 13.63 -3.74
N ILE A 75 -14.33 14.21 -3.65
CA ILE A 75 -13.98 15.22 -2.62
C ILE A 75 -14.90 16.44 -2.72
N ARG A 76 -15.10 16.99 -3.93
CA ARG A 76 -15.97 18.17 -4.13
C ARG A 76 -17.42 17.89 -3.76
N ILE A 77 -17.94 16.72 -4.12
CA ILE A 77 -19.30 16.31 -3.76
C ILE A 77 -19.44 16.23 -2.24
N LEU A 78 -18.47 15.61 -1.55
CA LEU A 78 -18.48 15.51 -0.10
C LEU A 78 -18.51 16.89 0.55
N ILE A 79 -17.65 17.83 0.12
CA ILE A 79 -17.62 19.20 0.62
C ILE A 79 -18.94 19.92 0.36
N ALA A 80 -19.53 19.76 -0.83
CA ALA A 80 -20.82 20.37 -1.17
C ALA A 80 -21.97 19.84 -0.31
N ILE A 81 -21.98 18.53 -0.01
CA ILE A 81 -22.94 17.91 0.91
C ILE A 81 -22.74 18.49 2.31
N THR A 82 -21.52 18.51 2.83
CA THR A 82 -21.24 19.06 4.16
C THR A 82 -21.69 20.51 4.27
N ALA A 83 -21.38 21.36 3.28
CA ALA A 83 -21.78 22.77 3.25
C ALA A 83 -23.30 22.99 3.07
N PHE A 84 -24.04 21.99 2.56
CA PHE A 84 -25.50 22.05 2.46
C PHE A 84 -26.19 21.67 3.77
N TYR A 85 -25.57 20.80 4.56
CA TYR A 85 -26.09 20.34 5.86
C TYR A 85 -25.50 21.08 7.08
N ASP A 86 -24.63 22.07 6.83
CA ASP A 86 -24.15 23.06 7.81
C ASP A 86 -25.12 24.25 7.88
#